data_AF-A0A2V9Y391-F1
#
_entry.id   AF-A0A2V9Y391-F1
#
_cell.length_a   1.000
_cell.length_b   1.000
_cell.length_c   1.000
_cell.angle_alpha   90.00
_cell.angle_beta   90.00
_cell.angle_gamma   90.00
#
_symmetry.space_group_name_H-M   'P 1'
#
loop_
_entity.id
_entity.type
_entity.pdbx_description
1 polymer ?
#
loop_
_entity_poly.entity_id
_entity_poly.type
_entity_poly.pdbx_seq_one_letter_code
_entity_poly.pdbx_strand_id
1 'polypeptide(L)'
;MITNQALANQSKSGNGQEPINIQRRIVMGGALAALLVSPRSIMADDGEDTEAPNDPFIVLLSGIYQPVAAGQGPESNLGLTKVNLNDGTYSTTQIYPVFGIAGTGEHKHKKKKAIGMFYVQFGGNLCAYDLPGGAIAMSFNSVPAGAPPGFNGFVPFPDGHNGVFLEGTFELMIIEATGVYGAFQGGHNHMVDKLHQLANGQFDEFCFCNISTYQFP
;
A
#
# COMPACT_ATOMS: atom_id res chain seq x y z
N MET A 1 2.92 -53.31 -44.16
CA MET A 1 1.77 -53.77 -44.97
C MET A 1 0.51 -53.33 -44.26
N ILE A 2 -0.53 -52.70 -44.81
CA ILE A 2 -0.92 -52.14 -46.12
C ILE A 2 -1.99 -51.10 -45.68
N THR A 3 -1.77 -49.80 -45.88
CA THR A 3 -2.35 -48.93 -46.94
C THR A 3 -3.86 -48.99 -47.13
N ASN A 4 -4.52 -47.82 -46.98
CA ASN A 4 -5.37 -47.11 -47.97
C ASN A 4 -6.43 -46.27 -47.23
N GLN A 5 -6.39 -44.93 -47.34
CA GLN A 5 -6.88 -44.11 -48.47
C GLN A 5 -8.42 -44.22 -48.62
N ALA A 6 -9.19 -43.18 -48.93
CA ALA A 6 -8.99 -41.76 -49.15
C ALA A 6 -10.39 -41.17 -49.49
N LEU A 7 -10.36 -39.89 -49.89
CA LEU A 7 -11.36 -39.08 -50.61
C LEU A 7 -12.30 -38.22 -49.74
N ALA A 8 -12.07 -36.89 -49.65
CA ALA A 8 -12.07 -35.83 -50.68
C ALA A 8 -13.47 -35.17 -50.76
N ASN A 9 -13.66 -33.85 -50.79
CA ASN A 9 -13.11 -32.83 -51.69
C ASN A 9 -13.24 -31.42 -51.04
N GLN A 10 -12.22 -30.56 -51.09
CA GLN A 10 -12.01 -29.41 -52.04
C GLN A 10 -13.09 -28.31 -51.99
N SER A 11 -12.77 -27.03 -51.78
CA SER A 11 -11.97 -26.13 -52.65
C SER A 11 -11.57 -24.84 -51.89
N LYS A 12 -10.28 -24.40 -51.86
CA LYS A 12 -9.60 -23.29 -52.60
C LYS A 12 -10.41 -21.98 -52.70
N SER A 13 -9.89 -20.78 -52.40
CA SER A 13 -8.66 -20.07 -52.85
C SER A 13 -8.37 -18.93 -51.85
N GLY A 14 -7.16 -18.49 -51.46
CA GLY A 14 -5.87 -18.44 -52.14
C GLY A 14 -5.61 -17.05 -52.74
N ASN A 15 -4.98 -16.13 -51.99
CA ASN A 15 -3.88 -15.28 -52.47
C ASN A 15 -3.33 -14.36 -51.35
N GLY A 16 -2.05 -14.54 -51.04
CA GLY A 16 -1.22 -13.51 -50.42
C GLY A 16 -0.23 -12.97 -51.45
N GLN A 17 0.20 -11.71 -51.29
CA GLN A 17 1.50 -11.19 -51.73
C GLN A 17 1.64 -9.70 -51.34
N GLU A 18 2.56 -9.43 -50.43
CA GLU A 18 3.43 -8.24 -50.41
C GLU A 18 4.87 -8.75 -50.68
N PRO A 19 5.90 -7.91 -50.94
CA PRO A 19 5.95 -6.46 -51.12
C PRO A 19 6.72 -6.02 -52.40
N ILE A 20 6.71 -4.73 -52.75
CA ILE A 20 7.88 -4.10 -53.40
C ILE A 20 7.99 -2.61 -53.06
N ASN A 21 9.19 -2.29 -52.59
CA ASN A 21 9.73 -0.99 -52.24
C ASN A 21 10.17 -0.23 -53.51
N ILE A 22 9.61 0.97 -53.77
CA ILE A 22 10.23 1.97 -54.65
C ILE A 22 10.06 3.35 -54.02
N GLN A 23 11.19 3.92 -53.58
CA GLN A 23 11.34 5.33 -53.25
C GLN A 23 11.15 6.23 -54.48
N ARG A 24 10.29 7.24 -54.39
CA ARG A 24 10.50 8.54 -55.08
C ARG A 24 10.04 9.69 -54.19
N ARG A 25 11.00 10.56 -53.88
CA ARG A 25 10.85 11.83 -53.16
C ARG A 25 9.86 12.75 -53.89
N ILE A 26 9.00 13.41 -53.12
CA ILE A 26 8.55 14.78 -53.41
C ILE A 26 8.72 15.58 -52.13
N VAL A 27 9.58 16.60 -52.19
CA VAL A 27 9.81 17.61 -51.17
C VAL A 27 9.10 18.87 -51.64
N MET A 28 8.06 19.30 -50.93
CA MET A 28 7.52 20.66 -50.85
C MET A 28 6.70 20.68 -49.55
N GLY A 29 7.04 21.44 -48.52
CA GLY A 29 7.19 22.89 -48.53
C GLY A 29 5.96 23.46 -47.84
N GLY A 30 6.01 23.62 -46.52
CA GLY A 30 4.92 24.16 -45.71
C GLY A 30 5.43 24.62 -44.35
N ALA A 31 5.43 25.93 -44.14
CA ALA A 31 6.03 26.61 -43.00
C ALA A 31 5.39 26.21 -41.66
N LEU A 32 6.19 25.74 -40.70
CA LEU A 32 5.80 25.77 -39.29
C LEU A 32 5.95 27.21 -38.78
N ALA A 33 4.83 27.88 -38.55
CA ALA A 33 4.81 29.08 -37.72
C ALA A 33 5.16 28.66 -36.28
N ALA A 34 6.33 29.08 -35.80
CA ALA A 34 6.71 28.92 -34.41
C ALA A 34 5.84 29.86 -33.56
N LEU A 35 4.84 29.31 -32.87
CA LEU A 35 4.17 30.00 -31.78
C LEU A 35 5.18 30.19 -30.65
N LEU A 36 5.63 31.43 -30.46
CA LEU A 36 6.34 31.85 -29.25
C LEU A 36 5.38 31.72 -28.06
N VAL A 37 5.27 30.53 -27.50
CA VAL A 37 4.79 30.37 -26.13
C VAL A 37 5.93 30.84 -25.25
N SER A 38 5.87 32.10 -24.83
CA SER A 38 6.64 32.57 -23.69
C SER A 38 6.41 31.58 -22.54
N PRO A 39 7.45 30.97 -21.95
CA PRO A 39 7.27 30.23 -20.73
C PRO A 39 6.84 31.26 -19.69
N ARG A 40 5.53 31.33 -19.41
CA ARG A 40 5.12 31.71 -18.08
C ARG A 40 5.74 30.64 -17.21
N SER A 41 6.81 30.99 -16.51
CA SER A 41 7.17 30.33 -15.28
C SER A 41 5.86 30.26 -14.48
N ILE A 42 5.25 29.08 -14.48
CA ILE A 42 4.35 28.69 -13.41
C ILE A 42 5.27 28.75 -12.20
N MET A 43 5.19 29.86 -11.47
CA MET A 43 5.53 29.80 -10.07
C MET A 43 4.66 28.66 -9.56
N ALA A 44 5.31 27.58 -9.12
CA ALA A 44 4.67 26.68 -8.19
C ALA A 44 4.07 27.61 -7.14
N ASP A 45 2.74 27.67 -7.12
CA ASP A 45 2.03 28.11 -5.93
C ASP A 45 2.67 27.29 -4.82
N ASP A 46 3.17 27.97 -3.78
CA ASP A 46 3.75 27.36 -2.58
C ASP A 46 2.62 26.56 -1.91
N GLY A 47 2.30 25.42 -2.51
CA GLY A 47 1.28 24.50 -2.10
C GLY A 47 1.85 23.85 -0.87
N GLU A 48 1.52 24.43 0.28
CA GLU A 48 1.63 23.89 1.64
C GLU A 48 2.58 22.69 1.63
N ASP A 49 3.88 22.97 1.69
CA ASP A 49 4.97 21.98 1.59
C ASP A 49 4.49 20.72 2.28
N THR A 50 4.13 19.70 1.49
CA THR A 50 3.84 18.37 2.04
C THR A 50 5.20 17.82 2.39
N GLU A 51 5.71 18.32 3.52
CA GLU A 51 7.04 18.07 4.03
C GLU A 51 7.19 16.55 4.14
N ALA A 52 8.24 16.04 3.52
CA ALA A 52 8.51 14.61 3.52
C ALA A 52 8.52 14.10 4.98
N PRO A 53 7.95 12.92 5.25
CA PRO A 53 8.00 12.36 6.60
C PRO A 53 9.45 12.16 7.04
N ASN A 54 9.71 12.29 8.35
CA ASN A 54 11.00 11.94 8.91
C ASN A 54 11.31 10.46 8.69
N ASP A 55 12.60 10.11 8.70
CA ASP A 55 13.06 8.74 8.67
C ASP A 55 13.95 8.47 9.90
N PRO A 56 13.46 7.74 10.93
CA PRO A 56 12.14 7.12 11.03
C PRO A 56 11.01 8.10 11.38
N PHE A 57 9.75 7.68 11.15
CA PHE A 57 8.56 8.29 11.75
C PHE A 57 7.77 7.26 12.57
N ILE A 58 6.96 7.73 13.52
CA ILE A 58 6.22 6.87 14.44
C ILE A 58 4.73 7.24 14.42
N VAL A 59 3.89 6.23 14.29
CA VAL A 59 2.43 6.33 14.44
C VAL A 59 1.93 5.39 15.54
N LEU A 60 0.77 5.71 16.08
CA LEU A 60 0.01 4.87 17.00
C LEU A 60 -1.24 4.39 16.28
N LEU A 61 -1.41 3.08 16.19
CA LEU A 61 -2.69 2.46 15.85
C LEU A 61 -3.49 2.35 17.14
N SER A 62 -4.73 2.85 17.15
CA SER A 62 -5.56 2.73 18.34
C SER A 62 -7.05 2.74 18.06
N GLY A 63 -7.76 1.84 18.75
CA GLY A 63 -9.21 1.74 18.72
C GLY A 63 -9.71 0.38 18.25
N ILE A 64 -11.01 0.17 18.40
CA ILE A 64 -11.68 -1.10 18.05
C ILE A 64 -11.71 -1.30 16.53
N TYR A 65 -11.13 -2.41 16.08
CA TYR A 65 -11.19 -2.82 14.68
C TYR A 65 -12.62 -2.99 14.19
N GLN A 66 -12.91 -2.41 13.03
CA GLN A 66 -14.16 -2.61 12.29
C GLN A 66 -13.88 -3.41 11.02
N PRO A 67 -14.75 -4.36 10.65
CA PRO A 67 -14.60 -5.07 9.38
C PRO A 67 -14.80 -4.11 8.20
N VAL A 68 -13.96 -4.24 7.17
CA VAL A 68 -14.18 -3.58 5.88
C VAL A 68 -14.97 -4.54 5.01
N ALA A 69 -16.26 -4.28 4.85
CA ALA A 69 -17.12 -5.13 4.03
C ALA A 69 -16.67 -5.12 2.55
N ALA A 70 -16.94 -6.20 1.84
CA ALA A 70 -16.60 -6.29 0.42
C ALA A 70 -17.26 -5.15 -0.38
N GLY A 71 -16.46 -4.46 -1.19
CA GLY A 71 -16.87 -3.26 -1.96
C GLY A 71 -17.04 -1.97 -1.14
N GLN A 72 -16.67 -1.98 0.15
CA GLN A 72 -16.72 -0.80 1.05
C GLN A 72 -15.32 -0.33 1.48
N GLY A 73 -14.26 -0.86 0.85
CA GLY A 73 -12.92 -0.36 1.02
C GLY A 73 -12.73 1.01 0.34
N PRO A 74 -11.58 1.66 0.58
CA PRO A 74 -11.27 2.95 -0.04
C PRO A 74 -11.24 2.86 -1.57
N GLU A 75 -11.57 3.97 -2.23
CA GLU A 75 -11.52 4.08 -3.68
C GLU A 75 -10.12 3.75 -4.22
N SER A 76 -10.09 3.03 -5.34
CA SER A 76 -8.84 2.64 -6.04
C SER A 76 -7.76 2.03 -5.14
N ASN A 77 -8.13 1.40 -4.02
CA ASN A 77 -7.21 0.84 -3.03
C ASN A 77 -6.13 1.86 -2.57
N LEU A 78 -6.48 3.15 -2.44
CA LEU A 78 -5.55 4.22 -2.07
C LEU A 78 -4.41 4.44 -3.09
N GLY A 79 -4.57 3.92 -4.31
CA GLY A 79 -3.51 3.90 -5.34
C GLY A 79 -2.48 2.77 -5.16
N LEU A 80 -2.70 1.86 -4.20
CA LEU A 80 -1.85 0.68 -3.99
C LEU A 80 -2.31 -0.47 -4.90
N THR A 81 -1.35 -1.23 -5.42
CA THR A 81 -1.55 -2.40 -6.29
C THR A 81 -1.27 -3.73 -5.60
N LYS A 82 -0.59 -3.73 -4.45
CA LYS A 82 -0.24 -4.94 -3.69
C LYS A 82 -1.31 -5.41 -2.72
N VAL A 83 -2.36 -4.62 -2.51
CA VAL A 83 -3.48 -4.93 -1.62
C VAL A 83 -4.81 -4.77 -2.34
N ASN A 84 -5.82 -5.51 -1.91
CA ASN A 84 -7.20 -5.34 -2.34
C ASN A 84 -8.08 -5.03 -1.13
N LEU A 85 -8.13 -3.76 -0.73
CA LEU A 85 -8.83 -3.31 0.47
C LEU A 85 -10.36 -3.42 0.35
N ASN A 86 -10.86 -3.81 -0.81
CA ASN A 86 -12.28 -3.99 -1.11
C ASN A 86 -12.73 -5.46 -1.14
N ASP A 87 -11.86 -6.44 -0.86
CA ASP A 87 -12.21 -7.86 -0.98
C ASP A 87 -12.98 -8.44 0.21
N GLY A 88 -13.17 -7.67 1.28
CA GLY A 88 -13.86 -8.11 2.49
C GLY A 88 -12.98 -8.85 3.51
N THR A 89 -11.67 -8.96 3.27
CA THR A 89 -10.72 -9.67 4.15
C THR A 89 -10.02 -8.77 5.16
N TYR A 90 -10.19 -7.45 5.05
CA TYR A 90 -9.54 -6.46 5.88
C TYR A 90 -10.44 -6.00 7.03
N SER A 91 -9.80 -5.65 8.14
CA SER A 91 -10.37 -4.86 9.22
C SER A 91 -9.60 -3.55 9.33
N THR A 92 -10.23 -2.51 9.88
CA THR A 92 -9.63 -1.18 9.98
C THR A 92 -9.74 -0.55 11.36
N THR A 93 -8.74 0.23 11.74
CA THR A 93 -8.70 1.07 12.94
C THR A 93 -7.98 2.39 12.65
N GLN A 94 -7.95 3.32 13.61
CA GLN A 94 -7.45 4.68 13.41
C GLN A 94 -5.93 4.79 13.62
N ILE A 95 -5.32 5.68 12.85
CA ILE A 95 -3.91 6.06 12.97
C ILE A 95 -3.80 7.42 13.65
N TYR A 96 -2.92 7.54 14.63
CA TYR A 96 -2.59 8.76 15.36
C TYR A 96 -1.11 9.09 15.21
N PRO A 97 -0.74 10.38 15.03
CA PRO A 97 0.67 10.75 14.92
C PRO A 97 1.38 10.65 16.27
N VAL A 98 2.60 10.13 16.28
CA VAL A 98 3.49 10.13 17.44
C VAL A 98 4.70 11.01 17.19
N PHE A 99 5.40 10.80 16.08
CA PHE A 99 6.62 11.54 15.71
C PHE A 99 6.80 11.56 14.19
N GLY A 100 7.35 12.66 13.65
CA GLY A 100 7.92 12.67 12.30
C GLY A 100 6.94 12.72 11.13
N ILE A 101 5.68 13.06 11.36
CA ILE A 101 4.68 13.33 10.31
C ILE A 101 4.32 14.82 10.32
N ALA A 102 4.46 15.47 9.15
CA ALA A 102 4.16 16.88 8.93
C ALA A 102 2.68 17.22 9.21
N GLY A 103 2.39 18.49 9.50
CA GLY A 103 1.03 18.96 9.83
C GLY A 103 0.55 18.66 11.26
N THR A 104 1.45 18.17 12.13
CA THR A 104 1.16 17.90 13.56
C THR A 104 1.57 19.04 14.50
N GLY A 105 2.01 20.16 13.92
CA GLY A 105 2.40 21.38 14.63
C GLY A 105 1.26 21.97 15.47
N GLU A 106 1.58 22.19 16.75
CA GLU A 106 0.90 23.10 17.68
C GLU A 106 -0.51 22.79 18.21
N HIS A 107 -0.76 21.63 18.84
CA HIS A 107 -1.83 21.59 19.86
C HIS A 107 -1.39 20.86 21.12
N LYS A 108 -0.61 21.54 21.97
CA LYS A 108 -0.14 21.05 23.27
C LYS A 108 -1.23 20.60 24.26
N HIS A 109 -2.52 20.75 23.95
CA HIS A 109 -3.61 20.37 24.86
C HIS A 109 -4.88 19.80 24.18
N LYS A 110 -4.86 19.45 22.88
CA LYS A 110 -6.01 18.80 22.23
C LYS A 110 -5.74 17.31 22.09
N LYS A 111 -6.76 16.48 22.31
CA LYS A 111 -6.73 15.04 21.98
C LYS A 111 -6.13 14.90 20.58
N LYS A 112 -5.10 14.05 20.43
CA LYS A 112 -4.50 13.78 19.12
C LYS A 112 -5.64 13.36 18.19
N LYS A 113 -5.79 14.06 17.06
CA LYS A 113 -6.77 13.71 16.04
C LYS A 113 -6.22 12.53 15.25
N ALA A 114 -7.09 11.59 14.88
CA ALA A 114 -6.71 10.57 13.91
C ALA A 114 -6.30 11.24 12.59
N ILE A 115 -5.23 10.77 11.97
CA ILE A 115 -4.66 11.28 10.72
C ILE A 115 -4.91 10.37 9.54
N GLY A 116 -5.46 9.17 9.77
CA GLY A 116 -5.63 8.17 8.75
C GLY A 116 -6.23 6.87 9.29
N MET A 117 -6.25 5.86 8.43
CA MET A 117 -6.80 4.54 8.70
C MET A 117 -5.76 3.45 8.43
N PHE A 118 -5.67 2.51 9.34
CA PHE A 118 -4.89 1.30 9.17
C PHE A 118 -5.81 0.17 8.75
N TYR A 119 -5.38 -0.65 7.81
CA TYR A 119 -6.12 -1.80 7.28
C TYR A 119 -5.27 -3.04 7.47
N VAL A 120 -5.82 -4.13 8.02
CA VAL A 120 -5.08 -5.38 8.27
C VAL A 120 -5.92 -6.61 7.98
N GLN A 121 -5.27 -7.65 7.46
CA GLN A 121 -5.86 -8.98 7.35
C GLN A 121 -5.58 -9.79 8.62
N PHE A 122 -6.61 -10.12 9.40
CA PHE A 122 -6.43 -11.05 10.55
C PHE A 122 -6.13 -12.49 10.12
N GLY A 123 -6.60 -12.90 8.94
CA GLY A 123 -6.34 -14.23 8.36
C GLY A 123 -5.24 -14.26 7.30
N GLY A 124 -4.61 -13.12 7.03
CA GLY A 124 -3.58 -12.95 6.01
C GLY A 124 -2.28 -12.41 6.61
N ASN A 125 -1.44 -11.83 5.76
CA ASN A 125 -0.17 -11.24 6.17
C ASN A 125 0.06 -9.85 5.57
N LEU A 126 -0.99 -9.19 5.06
CA LEU A 126 -0.91 -7.87 4.48
C LEU A 126 -1.61 -6.83 5.36
N CYS A 127 -1.05 -5.63 5.34
CA CYS A 127 -1.70 -4.44 5.87
C CYS A 127 -1.43 -3.22 4.98
N ALA A 128 -2.21 -2.17 5.19
CA ALA A 128 -2.02 -0.88 4.54
C ALA A 128 -2.25 0.28 5.51
N TYR A 129 -1.50 1.34 5.29
CA TYR A 129 -1.60 2.61 5.99
C TYR A 129 -2.13 3.64 5.01
N ASP A 130 -3.32 4.19 5.27
CA ASP A 130 -3.82 5.41 4.65
C ASP A 130 -3.32 6.60 5.48
N LEU A 131 -2.44 7.43 4.93
CA LEU A 131 -1.79 8.53 5.63
C LEU A 131 -1.97 9.85 4.87
N PRO A 132 -1.79 11.00 5.54
CA PRO A 132 -1.74 12.27 4.84
C PRO A 132 -0.61 12.26 3.80
N GLY A 133 -0.94 12.59 2.55
CA GLY A 133 0.02 12.69 1.45
C GLY A 133 0.38 11.38 0.75
N GLY A 134 -0.18 10.23 1.14
CA GLY A 134 0.06 8.95 0.46
C GLY A 134 -0.29 7.73 1.31
N ALA A 135 -0.01 6.55 0.78
CA ALA A 135 -0.34 5.29 1.45
C ALA A 135 0.85 4.33 1.40
N ILE A 136 0.88 3.35 2.32
CA ILE A 136 1.94 2.35 2.41
C ILE A 136 1.30 0.96 2.55
N ALA A 137 1.67 0.01 1.68
CA ALA A 137 1.34 -1.39 1.86
C ALA A 137 2.53 -2.13 2.48
N MET A 138 2.26 -3.01 3.43
CA MET A 138 3.30 -3.80 4.10
C MET A 138 2.89 -5.27 4.24
N SER A 139 3.89 -6.14 4.34
CA SER A 139 3.69 -7.55 4.67
C SER A 139 4.35 -7.93 5.98
N PHE A 140 3.65 -8.66 6.83
CA PHE A 140 4.20 -9.24 8.06
C PHE A 140 5.25 -10.30 7.72
N ASN A 141 6.40 -10.21 8.39
CA ASN A 141 7.46 -11.20 8.27
C ASN A 141 7.07 -12.51 8.94
N SER A 142 7.57 -13.61 8.41
CA SER A 142 7.43 -14.91 9.07
C SER A 142 8.20 -14.92 10.40
N VAL A 143 7.74 -15.73 11.35
CA VAL A 143 8.46 -15.98 12.61
C VAL A 143 9.75 -16.74 12.29
N PRO A 144 10.95 -16.18 12.57
CA PRO A 144 12.20 -16.89 12.37
C PRO A 144 12.33 -18.10 13.30
N ALA A 145 13.07 -19.13 12.87
CA ALA A 145 13.36 -20.27 13.72
C ALA A 145 14.14 -19.83 14.98
N GLY A 146 13.66 -20.23 16.16
CA GLY A 146 14.28 -19.88 17.44
C GLY A 146 13.94 -18.47 17.96
N ALA A 147 13.01 -17.76 17.32
CA ALA A 147 12.53 -16.48 17.82
C ALA A 147 11.89 -16.62 19.21
N PRO A 148 12.05 -15.62 20.10
CA PRO A 148 11.41 -15.65 21.41
C PRO A 148 9.87 -15.55 21.29
N PRO A 149 9.12 -16.00 22.31
CA PRO A 149 7.68 -15.77 22.37
C PRO A 149 7.36 -14.27 22.21
N GLY A 150 6.36 -13.96 21.38
CA GLY A 150 5.95 -12.59 21.11
C GLY A 150 6.66 -11.93 19.92
N PHE A 151 7.65 -12.57 19.29
CA PHE A 151 8.25 -12.04 18.06
C PHE A 151 7.52 -12.56 16.81
N ASN A 152 7.02 -11.64 15.98
CA ASN A 152 6.12 -11.88 14.84
C ASN A 152 4.90 -12.75 15.20
N GLY A 153 4.43 -12.66 16.44
CA GLY A 153 3.31 -13.41 16.97
C GLY A 153 2.92 -12.91 18.35
N PHE A 154 1.82 -13.42 18.89
CA PHE A 154 1.29 -12.96 20.17
C PHE A 154 1.59 -13.91 21.33
N VAL A 155 1.77 -13.31 22.51
CA VAL A 155 1.67 -13.99 23.80
C VAL A 155 0.39 -13.53 24.50
N PRO A 156 -0.52 -14.45 24.89
CA PRO A 156 -1.77 -14.08 25.55
C PRO A 156 -1.59 -13.88 27.06
N PHE A 157 -2.25 -12.85 27.59
CA PHE A 157 -2.33 -12.51 29.00
C PHE A 157 -3.79 -12.22 29.39
N PRO A 158 -4.36 -12.88 30.42
CA PRO A 158 -5.72 -12.59 30.87
C PRO A 158 -5.89 -11.13 31.29
N ASP A 159 -6.99 -10.49 30.89
CA ASP A 159 -7.31 -9.10 31.24
C ASP A 159 -8.06 -8.95 32.58
N GLY A 160 -8.40 -10.07 33.23
CA GLY A 160 -9.21 -10.12 34.45
C GLY A 160 -10.73 -9.94 34.27
N HIS A 161 -11.20 -9.80 33.02
CA HIS A 161 -12.58 -9.48 32.63
C HIS A 161 -13.11 -10.42 31.52
N ASN A 162 -12.58 -11.64 31.43
CA ASN A 162 -12.88 -12.66 30.40
C ASN A 162 -12.40 -12.31 28.98
N GLY A 163 -11.56 -11.30 28.82
CA GLY A 163 -10.79 -11.04 27.61
C GLY A 163 -9.32 -11.44 27.79
N VAL A 164 -8.53 -11.12 26.78
CA VAL A 164 -7.07 -11.31 26.79
C VAL A 164 -6.36 -10.14 26.12
N PHE A 165 -5.25 -9.72 26.70
CA PHE A 165 -4.24 -8.94 26.00
C PHE A 165 -3.34 -9.89 25.21
N LEU A 166 -3.20 -9.62 23.93
CA LEU A 166 -2.28 -10.27 23.02
C LEU A 166 -1.12 -9.30 22.82
N GLU A 167 0.02 -9.62 23.41
CA GLU A 167 1.21 -8.76 23.35
C GLU A 167 2.26 -9.36 22.41
N GLY A 168 2.86 -8.52 21.59
CA GLY A 168 3.83 -8.95 20.60
C GLY A 168 4.63 -7.82 19.98
N THR A 169 5.60 -8.21 19.16
CA THR A 169 6.41 -7.34 18.33
C THR A 169 6.33 -7.89 16.91
N PHE A 170 6.11 -7.03 15.92
CA PHE A 170 6.03 -7.46 14.53
C PHE A 170 6.99 -6.67 13.65
N GLU A 171 7.77 -7.39 12.86
CA GLU A 171 8.60 -6.88 11.79
C GLU A 171 7.84 -6.99 10.48
N LEU A 172 7.78 -5.90 9.72
CA LEU A 172 7.11 -5.85 8.43
C LEU A 172 8.02 -5.23 7.37
N MET A 173 7.88 -5.72 6.15
CA MET A 173 8.51 -5.13 4.98
C MET A 173 7.54 -4.22 4.25
N ILE A 174 8.04 -3.07 3.79
CA ILE A 174 7.28 -2.13 2.97
C ILE A 174 7.34 -2.59 1.52
N ILE A 175 6.22 -3.11 1.02
CA ILE A 175 6.15 -3.74 -0.31
C ILE A 175 5.70 -2.76 -1.41
N GLU A 176 5.10 -1.64 -1.03
CA GLU A 176 4.66 -0.55 -1.92
C GLU A 176 4.41 0.71 -1.11
N ALA A 177 4.76 1.88 -1.65
CA ALA A 177 4.45 3.17 -1.02
C ALA A 177 4.12 4.21 -2.10
N THR A 178 3.21 5.13 -1.79
CA THR A 178 2.75 6.18 -2.72
C THR A 178 2.96 7.57 -2.15
N GLY A 179 2.88 8.58 -3.02
CA GLY A 179 2.97 10.00 -2.63
C GLY A 179 4.27 10.32 -1.90
N VAL A 180 4.17 11.08 -0.80
CA VAL A 180 5.34 11.52 -0.02
C VAL A 180 6.10 10.37 0.66
N TYR A 181 5.52 9.17 0.72
CA TYR A 181 6.13 7.99 1.31
C TYR A 181 6.89 7.13 0.30
N GLY A 182 6.97 7.52 -0.98
CA GLY A 182 7.60 6.71 -2.03
C GLY A 182 9.05 6.27 -1.72
N ALA A 183 9.81 7.07 -0.97
CA ALA A 183 11.17 6.74 -0.53
C ALA A 183 11.24 5.56 0.47
N PHE A 184 10.13 5.21 1.13
CA PHE A 184 10.06 4.12 2.10
C PHE A 184 9.83 2.75 1.45
N GLN A 185 9.60 2.68 0.14
CA GLN A 185 9.44 1.39 -0.54
C GLN A 185 10.70 0.52 -0.38
N GLY A 186 10.52 -0.72 0.07
CA GLY A 186 11.62 -1.63 0.42
C GLY A 186 12.17 -1.43 1.84
N GLY A 187 11.67 -0.44 2.57
CA GLY A 187 11.98 -0.19 3.98
C GLY A 187 11.28 -1.15 4.93
N HIS A 188 11.16 -0.73 6.18
CA HIS A 188 10.82 -1.58 7.29
C HIS A 188 9.85 -0.91 8.28
N ASN A 189 9.09 -1.73 9.01
CA ASN A 189 8.28 -1.29 10.14
C ASN A 189 8.45 -2.24 11.33
N HIS A 190 8.81 -1.68 12.47
CA HIS A 190 8.85 -2.37 13.76
C HIS A 190 7.63 -1.96 14.58
N MET A 191 6.74 -2.91 14.82
CA MET A 191 5.54 -2.75 15.64
C MET A 191 5.80 -3.26 17.06
N VAL A 192 5.36 -2.49 18.05
CA VAL A 192 5.16 -2.96 19.42
C VAL A 192 3.68 -2.93 19.70
N ASP A 193 3.08 -4.12 19.82
CA ASP A 193 1.64 -4.31 19.79
C ASP A 193 1.11 -4.86 21.11
N LYS A 194 0.01 -4.25 21.57
CA LYS A 194 -0.86 -4.75 22.60
C LYS A 194 -2.29 -4.71 22.09
N LEU A 195 -2.74 -5.86 21.57
CA LEU A 195 -4.09 -6.06 21.07
C LEU A 195 -4.99 -6.61 22.17
N HIS A 196 -6.07 -5.91 22.51
CA HIS A 196 -7.02 -6.39 23.51
C HIS A 196 -8.19 -7.11 22.83
N GLN A 197 -8.22 -8.44 22.96
CA GLN A 197 -9.42 -9.19 22.64
C GLN A 197 -10.40 -9.09 23.80
N LEU A 198 -11.45 -8.30 23.61
CA LEU A 198 -12.51 -8.07 24.57
C LEU A 198 -13.38 -9.33 24.74
N ALA A 199 -14.06 -9.45 25.88
CA ALA A 199 -14.95 -10.59 26.18
C ALA A 199 -16.08 -10.78 25.16
N ASN A 200 -16.44 -9.73 24.41
CA ASN A 200 -17.44 -9.79 23.33
C ASN A 200 -16.85 -10.19 21.97
N GLY A 201 -15.57 -10.56 21.91
CA GLY A 201 -14.86 -10.97 20.70
C GLY A 201 -14.35 -9.82 19.83
N GLN A 202 -14.55 -8.56 20.22
CA GLN A 202 -13.96 -7.42 19.54
C GLN A 202 -12.47 -7.28 19.86
N PHE A 203 -11.76 -6.60 18.98
CA PHE A 203 -10.32 -6.38 19.07
C PHE A 203 -10.06 -4.87 19.17
N ASP A 204 -9.53 -4.42 20.31
CA ASP A 204 -9.15 -3.04 20.56
C ASP A 204 -7.63 -2.88 20.47
N GLU A 205 -7.20 -2.08 19.50
CA GLU A 205 -5.79 -1.93 19.12
C GLU A 205 -5.07 -0.92 20.03
N PHE A 206 -3.82 -1.23 20.34
CA PHE A 206 -2.85 -0.25 20.84
C PHE A 206 -1.43 -0.63 20.41
N CYS A 207 -1.01 -0.14 19.24
CA CYS A 207 0.25 -0.51 18.62
C CYS A 207 1.06 0.71 18.18
N PHE A 208 2.34 0.76 18.58
CA PHE A 208 3.28 1.73 18.05
C PHE A 208 3.97 1.15 16.82
N CYS A 209 3.87 1.84 15.68
CA CYS A 209 4.56 1.47 14.46
C CYS A 209 5.72 2.44 14.22
N ASN A 210 6.95 1.91 14.20
CA ASN A 210 8.16 2.65 13.89
C ASN A 210 8.56 2.34 12.44
N ILE A 211 8.37 3.30 11.54
CA ILE A 211 8.45 3.11 10.09
C ILE A 211 9.68 3.84 9.55
N SER A 212 10.52 3.14 8.78
CA SER A 212 11.83 3.61 8.32
C SER A 212 12.17 3.10 6.92
N THR A 213 13.11 3.77 6.25
CA THR A 213 13.67 3.30 4.96
C THR A 213 14.68 2.16 5.12
N TYR A 214 15.12 1.89 6.35
CA TYR A 214 16.08 0.85 6.71
C TYR A 214 15.54 -0.07 7.80
N GLN A 215 16.12 -1.26 7.98
CA GLN A 215 15.75 -2.19 9.05
C GLN A 215 16.43 -1.80 10.36
N PHE A 216 15.71 -1.85 11.48
CA PHE A 216 16.29 -1.62 12.80
C PHE A 216 17.24 -2.79 13.18
N PRO A 217 18.37 -2.49 13.85
CA PRO A 217 19.31 -3.51 14.31
C PRO A 217 18.73 -4.41 15.40
#